data_AF-A0A523SMK5-F1
#
_entry.id   AF-A0A523SMK5-F1
#
_cell.length_a   1.000
_cell.length_b   1.000
_cell.length_c   1.000
_cell.angle_alpha   90.00
_cell.angle_beta   90.00
_cell.angle_gamma   90.00
#
_symmetry.space_group_name_H-M   'P 1'
#
loop_
_entity.id
_entity.type
_entity.pdbx_description
1 polymer ?
#
loop_
_entity_poly.entity_id
_entity_poly.type
_entity_poly.pdbx_seq_one_letter_code
_entity_poly.pdbx_strand_id
1 'polypeptide(L)'
;MLGHYESFPETVHGIARFTSPSSIAKRQEAILHALYQLNHEICDLKRIVPVSLLKCEVSFEFGAAEAEEFNYLDVEELNKFRKSVVDKTFSVLDFFCVVRYHVNKKGKRVPLKFDYHLLRFMFYGSSMELRVIHERGAQHVSLEELIAFIAKRVNEDLSKKRLKPLTLEYLRTL
;
A
#
# COMPACT_ATOMS: atom_id res chain seq x y z
N MET A 1 -7.62 18.40 0.36
CA MET A 1 -7.44 18.01 -1.05
C MET A 1 -7.51 16.48 -1.17
N LEU A 2 -8.34 15.93 -2.07
CA LEU A 2 -8.48 14.48 -2.21
C LEU A 2 -7.18 13.83 -2.72
N GLY A 3 -6.76 12.73 -2.09
CA GLY A 3 -5.56 11.97 -2.46
C GLY A 3 -4.25 12.56 -1.98
N HIS A 4 -4.26 13.68 -1.27
CA HIS A 4 -3.04 14.32 -0.79
C HIS A 4 -3.12 14.61 0.70
N TYR A 5 -2.10 14.16 1.41
CA TYR A 5 -1.86 14.49 2.81
C TYR A 5 -0.86 15.65 2.89
N GLU A 6 -1.32 16.79 3.41
CA GLU A 6 -0.55 18.05 3.38
C GLU A 6 0.68 17.99 4.29
N SER A 7 0.60 17.23 5.37
CA SER A 7 1.65 17.08 6.39
C SER A 7 2.53 15.83 6.19
N PHE A 8 2.66 15.35 4.95
CA PHE A 8 3.48 14.18 4.66
C PHE A 8 4.97 14.48 4.93
N PRO A 9 5.67 13.69 5.77
CA PRO A 9 7.05 14.00 6.17
C PRO A 9 8.05 14.07 5.00
N GLU A 10 9.03 14.96 5.14
CA GLU A 10 10.11 15.15 4.16
C GLU A 10 11.11 13.99 4.14
N THR A 11 11.44 13.49 5.33
CA THR A 11 12.36 12.35 5.51
C THR A 11 11.59 11.05 5.32
N VAL A 12 12.02 10.25 4.35
CA VAL A 12 11.39 8.96 4.00
C VAL A 12 12.33 7.80 4.28
N HIS A 13 11.77 6.68 4.75
CA HIS A 13 12.52 5.48 5.13
C HIS A 13 12.64 4.46 3.97
N GLY A 14 11.77 4.56 2.96
CA GLY A 14 11.82 3.71 1.77
C GLY A 14 11.46 4.48 0.50
N ILE A 15 12.16 4.19 -0.60
CA ILE A 15 11.86 4.71 -1.93
C ILE A 15 11.92 3.56 -2.93
N ALA A 16 10.84 3.38 -3.68
CA ALA A 16 10.77 2.45 -4.80
C ALA A 16 10.34 3.18 -6.07
N ARG A 17 11.00 2.91 -7.20
CA ARG A 17 10.61 3.46 -8.50
C ARG A 17 10.18 2.34 -9.42
N PHE A 18 9.08 2.58 -10.12
CA PHE A 18 8.51 1.64 -11.06
C PHE A 18 8.30 2.27 -12.43
N THR A 19 8.38 1.45 -13.47
CA THR A 19 7.94 1.78 -14.82
C THR A 19 6.73 0.92 -15.21
N SER A 20 5.86 1.46 -16.04
CA SER A 20 4.76 0.70 -16.63
C SER A 20 4.19 1.43 -17.85
N PRO A 21 3.87 0.70 -18.95
CA PRO A 21 3.22 1.28 -20.12
C PRO A 21 1.70 1.48 -19.91
N SER A 22 1.12 0.97 -18.81
CA SER A 22 -0.27 1.22 -18.44
C SER A 22 -0.49 2.71 -18.13
N SER A 23 -1.62 3.31 -18.52
CA SER A 23 -1.88 4.74 -18.25
C SER A 23 -1.93 5.04 -16.74
N ILE A 24 -1.68 6.30 -16.35
CA ILE A 24 -1.74 6.75 -14.94
C ILE A 24 -3.06 6.36 -14.30
N ALA A 25 -4.19 6.63 -14.96
CA ALA A 25 -5.53 6.28 -14.46
C ALA A 25 -5.66 4.78 -14.14
N LYS A 26 -5.17 3.91 -15.03
CA LYS A 26 -5.18 2.46 -14.84
C LYS A 26 -4.30 2.01 -13.68
N ARG A 27 -3.13 2.63 -13.50
CA ARG A 27 -2.25 2.35 -12.35
C ARG A 27 -2.88 2.80 -11.04
N GLN A 28 -3.48 4.00 -11.00
CA GLN A 28 -4.17 4.51 -9.83
C GLN A 28 -5.35 3.62 -9.44
N GLU A 29 -6.17 3.21 -10.41
CA GLU A 29 -7.29 2.31 -10.16
C GLU A 29 -6.83 0.94 -9.63
N ALA A 30 -5.72 0.40 -10.16
CA ALA A 30 -5.16 -0.86 -9.69
C ALA A 30 -4.57 -0.75 -8.28
N ILE A 31 -3.91 0.37 -7.95
CA ILE A 31 -3.42 0.65 -6.58
C ILE A 31 -4.59 0.72 -5.62
N LEU A 32 -5.56 1.60 -5.88
CA LEU A 32 -6.75 1.77 -5.04
C LEU A 32 -7.48 0.44 -4.82
N HIS A 33 -7.70 -0.33 -5.89
CA HIS A 33 -8.37 -1.61 -5.77
C HIS A 33 -7.54 -2.63 -4.98
N ALA A 34 -6.23 -2.71 -5.21
CA ALA A 34 -5.37 -3.65 -4.47
C ALA A 34 -5.34 -3.34 -2.97
N LEU A 35 -5.25 -2.07 -2.59
CA LEU A 35 -5.25 -1.65 -1.18
C LEU A 35 -6.62 -1.89 -0.52
N TYR A 36 -7.72 -1.60 -1.23
CA TYR A 36 -9.07 -1.94 -0.78
C TYR A 36 -9.22 -3.46 -0.55
N GLN A 37 -8.73 -4.31 -1.46
CA GLN A 37 -8.80 -5.76 -1.26
C GLN A 37 -7.99 -6.20 -0.04
N LEU A 38 -6.81 -5.61 0.19
CA LEU A 38 -5.98 -5.90 1.37
C LEU A 38 -6.65 -5.52 2.70
N ASN A 39 -7.53 -4.52 2.71
CA ASN A 39 -8.34 -4.15 3.88
C ASN A 39 -9.30 -5.27 4.33
N HIS A 40 -9.67 -6.17 3.42
CA HIS A 40 -10.60 -7.27 3.66
C HIS A 40 -9.91 -8.64 3.73
N GLU A 41 -8.58 -8.69 3.61
CA GLU A 41 -7.82 -9.93 3.64
C GLU A 41 -7.10 -10.14 4.98
N ILE A 42 -7.07 -11.40 5.42
CA ILE A 42 -6.15 -11.90 6.45
C ILE A 42 -5.29 -12.96 5.78
N CYS A 43 -3.97 -12.89 5.95
CA CYS A 43 -3.03 -13.86 5.39
C CYS A 43 -1.97 -14.28 6.40
N ASP A 44 -1.33 -15.42 6.16
CA ASP A 44 -0.13 -15.78 6.93
C ASP A 44 1.02 -14.82 6.63
N LEU A 45 1.81 -14.48 7.66
CA LEU A 45 3.03 -13.68 7.54
C LEU A 45 3.99 -14.23 6.47
N LYS A 46 4.00 -15.56 6.29
CA LYS A 46 4.78 -16.24 5.23
C LYS A 46 4.44 -15.81 3.81
N ARG A 47 3.24 -15.26 3.58
CA ARG A 47 2.84 -14.72 2.28
C ARG A 47 3.56 -13.41 1.95
N ILE A 48 4.07 -12.71 2.97
CA ILE A 48 4.80 -11.44 2.88
C ILE A 48 6.31 -11.69 3.10
N VAL A 49 6.66 -12.49 4.11
CA VAL A 49 8.02 -12.85 4.53
C VAL A 49 8.20 -14.37 4.41
N PRO A 50 8.55 -14.91 3.23
CA PRO A 50 8.54 -16.36 2.98
C PRO A 50 9.44 -17.17 3.92
N VAL A 51 10.53 -16.58 4.40
CA VAL A 51 11.50 -17.21 5.32
C VAL A 51 11.06 -17.15 6.79
N SER A 52 9.96 -16.48 7.12
CA SER A 52 9.50 -16.36 8.50
C SER A 52 9.04 -17.70 9.06
N LEU A 53 9.57 -18.07 10.23
CA LEU A 53 9.14 -19.26 10.98
C LEU A 53 7.95 -18.96 11.92
N LEU A 54 7.60 -17.68 12.09
CA LEU A 54 6.53 -17.25 12.99
C LEU A 54 5.16 -17.58 12.37
N LYS A 55 4.35 -18.35 13.09
CA LYS A 55 2.93 -18.55 12.78
C LYS A 55 2.15 -17.32 13.22
N CYS A 56 2.00 -16.35 12.32
CA CYS A 56 1.36 -15.07 12.56
C CYS A 56 0.40 -14.76 11.42
N GLU A 57 -0.83 -14.38 11.78
CA GLU A 57 -1.78 -13.76 10.87
C GLU A 57 -1.41 -12.29 10.67
N VAL A 58 -1.55 -11.81 9.44
CA VAL A 58 -1.34 -10.43 9.05
C VAL A 58 -2.62 -9.92 8.38
N SER A 59 -3.05 -8.74 8.78
CA SER A 59 -4.09 -7.98 8.10
C SER A 59 -3.70 -6.52 8.00
N PHE A 60 -4.32 -5.80 7.08
CA PHE A 60 -3.99 -4.40 6.81
C PHE A 60 -5.14 -3.46 7.21
N GLU A 61 -4.82 -2.20 7.45
CA GLU A 61 -5.75 -1.07 7.42
C GLU A 61 -5.13 0.04 6.58
N PHE A 62 -5.71 0.28 5.42
CA PHE A 62 -5.39 1.36 4.53
C PHE A 62 -6.43 2.45 4.67
N GLY A 63 -5.96 3.67 4.92
CA GLY A 63 -6.76 4.89 4.80
C GLY A 63 -6.25 5.74 3.64
N ALA A 64 -7.14 6.34 2.86
CA ALA A 64 -6.79 7.24 1.77
C ALA A 64 -6.85 8.70 2.24
N ALA A 65 -5.87 9.51 1.83
CA ALA A 65 -5.75 10.87 2.31
C ALA A 65 -6.82 11.81 1.74
N GLU A 66 -7.33 12.68 2.59
CA GLU A 66 -8.11 13.86 2.22
C GLU A 66 -7.71 15.05 3.09
N ALA A 67 -6.83 15.91 2.56
CA ALA A 67 -6.27 17.06 3.28
C ALA A 67 -5.44 16.64 4.52
N GLU A 68 -6.02 16.77 5.70
CA GLU A 68 -5.37 16.55 7.01
C GLU A 68 -5.74 15.18 7.60
N GLU A 69 -6.64 14.45 6.96
CA GLU A 69 -7.19 13.20 7.49
C GLU A 69 -6.99 12.03 6.53
N PHE A 70 -7.14 10.82 7.06
CA PHE A 70 -7.17 9.58 6.30
C PHE A 70 -8.50 8.87 6.54
N ASN A 71 -9.30 8.75 5.49
CA ASN A 71 -10.55 7.98 5.54
C ASN A 71 -10.24 6.51 5.30
N TYR A 72 -10.81 5.59 6.09
CA TYR A 72 -10.65 4.17 5.85
C TYR A 72 -11.09 3.82 4.41
N LEU A 73 -10.23 3.10 3.67
CA LEU A 73 -10.50 2.77 2.28
C LEU A 73 -11.49 1.61 2.20
N ASP A 74 -12.76 1.93 2.41
CA ASP A 74 -13.90 1.05 2.15
C ASP A 74 -14.44 1.21 0.73
N VAL A 75 -15.63 0.66 0.47
CA VAL A 75 -16.27 0.71 -0.84
C VAL A 75 -16.74 2.11 -1.23
N GLU A 76 -17.18 2.92 -0.27
CA GLU A 76 -17.65 4.29 -0.52
C GLU A 76 -16.45 5.17 -0.89
N GLU A 77 -15.38 5.07 -0.11
CA GLU A 77 -14.15 5.83 -0.35
C GLU A 77 -13.47 5.36 -1.64
N LEU A 78 -13.42 4.05 -1.91
CA LEU A 78 -12.94 3.53 -3.20
C LEU A 78 -13.71 4.12 -4.39
N ASN A 79 -15.04 4.17 -4.30
CA ASN A 79 -15.88 4.69 -5.37
C ASN A 79 -15.71 6.20 -5.56
N LYS A 80 -15.53 6.95 -4.47
CA LYS A 80 -15.20 8.38 -4.51
C LYS A 80 -13.91 8.62 -5.28
N PHE A 81 -12.83 7.93 -4.92
CA PHE A 81 -11.55 8.04 -5.62
C PHE A 81 -11.65 7.62 -7.09
N ARG A 82 -12.36 6.51 -7.40
CA ARG A 82 -12.55 6.05 -8.78
C ARG A 82 -13.24 7.08 -9.67
N LYS A 83 -14.29 7.75 -9.17
CA LYS A 83 -14.96 8.83 -9.90
C LYS A 83 -13.97 9.95 -10.22
N SER A 84 -13.19 10.38 -9.24
CA SER A 84 -12.16 11.42 -9.44
C SER A 84 -11.07 11.00 -10.42
N VAL A 85 -10.60 9.74 -10.41
CA VAL A 85 -9.60 9.25 -11.38
C VAL A 85 -10.09 9.34 -12.82
N VAL A 86 -11.39 9.10 -13.07
CA VAL A 86 -12.00 9.21 -14.41
C VAL A 86 -12.00 10.66 -14.88
N ASP A 87 -12.33 11.59 -14.00
CA ASP A 87 -12.37 13.02 -14.34
C ASP A 87 -10.96 13.60 -14.53
N LYS A 88 -10.07 13.31 -13.59
CA LYS A 88 -8.69 13.80 -13.59
C LYS A 88 -7.78 12.89 -12.77
N THR A 89 -6.71 12.41 -13.39
CA THR A 89 -5.69 11.64 -12.68
C THR A 89 -4.98 12.48 -11.62
N PHE A 90 -4.66 11.85 -10.49
CA PHE A 90 -3.88 12.50 -9.44
C PHE A 90 -2.39 12.58 -9.80
N SER A 91 -1.70 13.64 -9.37
CA SER A 91 -0.23 13.66 -9.38
C SER A 91 0.34 12.84 -8.22
N VAL A 92 -0.39 12.79 -7.10
CA VAL A 92 -0.03 12.11 -5.85
C VAL A 92 -1.24 11.36 -5.29
N LEU A 93 -1.02 10.17 -4.74
CA LEU A 93 -1.96 9.46 -3.88
C LEU A 93 -1.27 9.07 -2.58
N ASP A 94 -1.75 9.63 -1.46
CA ASP A 94 -1.24 9.36 -0.13
C ASP A 94 -2.16 8.42 0.64
N PHE A 95 -1.54 7.48 1.37
CA PHE A 95 -2.24 6.50 2.19
C PHE A 95 -1.59 6.33 3.55
N PHE A 96 -2.43 6.13 4.55
CA PHE A 96 -2.02 5.55 5.82
C PHE A 96 -2.10 4.03 5.71
N CYS A 97 -1.15 3.31 6.31
CA CYS A 97 -1.08 1.86 6.29
C CYS A 97 -0.72 1.31 7.67
N VAL A 98 -1.62 0.54 8.26
CA VAL A 98 -1.37 -0.24 9.46
C VAL A 98 -1.19 -1.70 9.07
N VAL A 99 -0.05 -2.28 9.43
CA VAL A 99 0.18 -3.73 9.34
C VAL A 99 -0.09 -4.33 10.72
N ARG A 100 -1.14 -5.14 10.80
CA ARG A 100 -1.63 -5.73 12.06
C ARG A 100 -1.21 -7.19 12.13
N TYR A 101 -0.65 -7.57 13.28
CA TYR A 101 -0.09 -8.90 13.51
C TYR A 101 -0.84 -9.59 14.64
N HIS A 102 -1.28 -10.82 14.41
CA HIS A 102 -1.95 -11.63 15.43
C HIS A 102 -1.36 -13.03 15.50
N VAL A 103 -1.11 -13.51 16.71
CA VAL A 103 -0.67 -14.88 16.97
C VAL A 103 -1.75 -15.64 17.72
N ASN A 104 -1.86 -16.93 17.46
CA ASN A 104 -2.72 -17.80 18.26
C ASN A 104 -1.94 -18.28 19.49
N LYS A 105 -2.35 -17.84 20.68
CA LYS A 105 -1.82 -18.31 21.97
C LYS A 105 -2.93 -19.05 22.71
N LYS A 106 -2.78 -20.37 22.84
CA LYS A 106 -3.72 -21.26 23.56
C LYS A 106 -5.18 -21.09 23.09
N GLY A 107 -5.39 -20.99 21.77
CA GLY A 107 -6.71 -20.81 21.17
C GLY A 107 -7.22 -19.37 21.13
N LYS A 108 -6.50 -18.41 21.72
CA LYS A 108 -6.85 -16.98 21.67
C LYS A 108 -6.03 -16.24 20.63
N ARG A 109 -6.71 -15.41 19.84
CA ARG A 109 -6.07 -14.47 18.90
C ARG A 109 -5.54 -13.27 19.68
N VAL A 110 -4.22 -13.14 19.77
CA VAL A 110 -3.54 -12.09 20.56
C VAL A 110 -2.79 -11.16 19.62
N PRO A 111 -3.00 -9.83 19.70
CA PRO A 111 -2.26 -8.88 18.88
C PRO A 111 -0.79 -8.81 19.30
N LEU A 112 0.11 -8.66 18.33
CA LEU A 112 1.48 -8.17 18.55
C LEU A 112 1.52 -6.65 18.31
N LYS A 113 2.70 -6.04 18.46
CA LYS A 113 2.88 -4.62 18.14
C LYS A 113 2.69 -4.41 16.63
N PHE A 114 1.76 -3.53 16.27
CA PHE A 114 1.49 -3.19 14.87
C PHE A 114 2.51 -2.21 14.32
N ASP A 115 2.67 -2.23 13.00
CA ASP A 115 3.52 -1.29 12.28
C ASP A 115 2.66 -0.27 11.54
N TYR A 116 3.05 1.00 11.64
CA TYR A 116 2.29 2.14 11.11
C TYR A 116 3.16 2.85 10.08
N HIS A 117 2.58 3.10 8.92
CA HIS A 117 3.28 3.66 7.78
C HIS A 117 2.47 4.74 7.08
N LEU A 118 3.18 5.66 6.44
CA LEU A 118 2.64 6.56 5.43
C LEU A 118 3.22 6.18 4.08
N LEU A 119 2.35 6.10 3.07
CA LEU A 119 2.69 5.74 1.71
C LEU A 119 2.34 6.92 0.79
N ARG A 120 3.29 7.36 -0.05
CA ARG A 120 3.06 8.38 -1.07
C ARG A 120 3.39 7.82 -2.44
N PHE A 121 2.38 7.65 -3.27
CA PHE A 121 2.53 7.32 -4.68
C PHE A 121 2.57 8.60 -5.50
N MET A 122 3.61 8.78 -6.31
CA MET A 122 3.76 9.90 -7.23
C MET A 122 3.81 9.38 -8.66
N PHE A 123 3.12 10.05 -9.59
CA PHE A 123 2.92 9.55 -10.95
C PHE A 123 3.52 10.50 -12.00
N TYR A 124 4.32 9.96 -12.93
CA TYR A 124 4.99 10.73 -13.98
C TYR A 124 4.96 9.97 -15.32
N GLY A 125 3.98 10.23 -16.19
CA GLY A 125 3.89 9.57 -17.49
C GLY A 125 3.89 8.03 -17.38
N SER A 126 4.97 7.36 -17.80
CA SER A 126 5.17 5.91 -17.68
C SER A 126 5.86 5.47 -16.39
N SER A 127 6.38 6.39 -15.57
CA SER A 127 7.03 6.08 -14.30
C SER A 127 6.16 6.45 -13.09
N MET A 128 6.52 5.87 -11.95
CA MET A 128 5.96 6.23 -10.65
C MET A 128 6.97 5.98 -9.54
N GLU A 129 6.83 6.71 -8.44
CA GLU A 129 7.63 6.53 -7.23
C GLU A 129 6.69 6.24 -6.06
N LEU A 130 7.04 5.25 -5.25
CA LEU A 130 6.43 4.97 -3.96
C LEU A 130 7.44 5.38 -2.87
N ARG A 131 7.04 6.35 -2.04
CA ARG A 131 7.75 6.71 -0.82
C ARG A 131 7.05 6.08 0.37
N VAL A 132 7.84 5.54 1.28
CA VAL A 132 7.34 4.88 2.49
C VAL A 132 8.01 5.49 3.71
N ILE A 133 7.19 5.88 4.67
CA ILE A 133 7.64 6.26 6.01
C ILE A 133 7.13 5.20 6.97
N HIS A 134 8.02 4.77 7.85
CA HIS A 134 7.66 3.97 9.01
C HIS A 134 7.55 4.90 10.21
N GLU A 135 6.33 5.17 10.65
CA GLU A 135 6.03 6.08 11.76
C GLU A 135 6.41 5.44 13.09
N ARG A 136 5.95 4.21 13.32
CA ARG A 136 6.23 3.44 14.54
C ARG A 136 5.89 1.97 14.35
N GLY A 137 6.51 1.11 15.14
CA GLY A 137 6.28 -0.32 15.01
C GLY A 137 7.38 -1.17 15.63
N ALA A 138 7.30 -2.48 15.43
CA ALA A 138 8.37 -3.44 15.63
C ALA A 138 9.05 -3.86 14.31
N GLN A 139 8.50 -3.46 13.15
CA GLN A 139 8.96 -3.83 11.81
C GLN A 139 9.07 -5.35 11.64
N HIS A 140 8.00 -6.06 11.97
CA HIS A 140 7.93 -7.51 11.75
C HIS A 140 7.95 -7.87 10.26
N VAL A 141 7.62 -6.90 9.41
CA VAL A 141 7.82 -6.91 7.96
C VAL A 141 8.76 -5.75 7.64
N SER A 142 9.87 -6.02 6.93
CA SER A 142 10.77 -4.96 6.49
C SER A 142 10.10 -4.06 5.43
N LEU A 143 10.61 -2.85 5.25
CA LEU A 143 10.08 -1.95 4.22
C LEU A 143 10.22 -2.52 2.81
N GLU A 144 11.30 -3.26 2.53
CA GLU A 144 11.50 -3.94 1.26
C GLU A 144 10.42 -4.99 1.00
N GLU A 145 10.13 -5.83 2.00
CA GLU A 145 9.08 -6.85 1.91
C GLU A 145 7.69 -6.23 1.78
N LEU A 146 7.40 -5.15 2.51
CA LEU A 146 6.13 -4.44 2.42
C LEU A 146 5.93 -3.84 1.01
N ILE A 147 6.94 -3.15 0.49
CA ILE A 147 6.91 -2.56 -0.86
C ILE A 147 6.74 -3.65 -1.91
N ALA A 148 7.53 -4.72 -1.83
CA ALA A 148 7.45 -5.85 -2.76
C ALA A 148 6.07 -6.51 -2.71
N PHE A 149 5.50 -6.69 -1.51
CA PHE A 149 4.18 -7.26 -1.34
C PHE A 149 3.09 -6.37 -1.92
N ILE A 150 3.10 -5.06 -1.65
CA ILE A 150 2.14 -4.11 -2.24
C ILE A 150 2.26 -4.12 -3.76
N ALA A 151 3.47 -4.02 -4.31
CA ALA A 151 3.70 -4.04 -5.75
C ALA A 151 3.19 -5.34 -6.39
N LYS A 152 3.42 -6.50 -5.75
CA LYS A 152 2.87 -7.79 -6.18
C LYS A 152 1.34 -7.75 -6.23
N ARG A 153 0.68 -7.24 -5.19
CA ARG A 153 -0.78 -7.14 -5.12
C ARG A 153 -1.36 -6.22 -6.18
N VAL A 154 -0.70 -5.10 -6.47
CA VAL A 154 -1.07 -4.21 -7.59
C VAL A 154 -0.90 -4.92 -8.93
N ASN A 155 0.19 -5.66 -9.12
CA ASN A 155 0.45 -6.41 -10.36
C ASN A 155 -0.54 -7.55 -10.58
N GLU A 156 -1.00 -8.22 -9.51
CA GLU A 156 -2.09 -9.20 -9.59
C GLU A 156 -3.39 -8.54 -10.08
N ASP A 157 -3.70 -7.31 -9.64
CA ASP A 157 -4.89 -6.58 -10.11
C ASP A 157 -4.76 -6.14 -11.58
N LEU A 158 -3.60 -5.60 -11.96
CA LEU A 158 -3.29 -5.24 -13.35
C LEU A 158 -3.41 -6.46 -14.27
N SER A 159 -2.89 -7.62 -13.84
CA SER A 159 -2.94 -8.87 -14.59
C SER A 159 -4.38 -9.35 -14.84
N LYS A 160 -5.26 -9.29 -13.82
CA LYS A 160 -6.70 -9.62 -13.97
C LYS A 160 -7.38 -8.74 -15.03
N LYS A 161 -6.94 -7.49 -15.18
CA LYS A 161 -7.41 -6.53 -16.18
C LYS A 161 -6.67 -6.64 -17.52
N ARG A 162 -5.79 -7.62 -17.70
CA ARG A 162 -4.92 -7.81 -18.88
C ARG A 162 -4.03 -6.60 -19.18
N LEU A 163 -3.64 -5.86 -18.15
CA LEU A 163 -2.76 -4.71 -18.23
C LEU A 163 -1.31 -5.13 -17.95
N LYS A 164 -0.37 -4.30 -18.40
CA LYS A 164 1.05 -4.54 -18.18
C LYS A 164 1.41 -4.20 -16.72
N PRO A 165 2.28 -5.01 -16.09
CA PRO A 165 2.64 -4.82 -14.68
C PRO A 165 3.45 -3.54 -14.46
N LEU A 166 3.62 -3.22 -13.19
CA LEU A 166 4.68 -2.36 -12.68
C LEU A 166 5.98 -3.17 -12.66
N THR A 167 7.02 -2.63 -13.26
CA THR A 167 8.39 -3.16 -13.22
C THR A 167 9.20 -2.32 -12.25
N LEU A 168 9.84 -2.96 -11.26
CA LEU A 168 10.70 -2.27 -10.28
C LEU A 168 12.04 -1.92 -10.96
N GLU A 169 12.39 -0.63 -10.95
CA GLU A 169 13.66 -0.13 -11.49
C GLU A 169 14.68 0.13 -10.37
N TYR A 170 14.20 0.55 -9.20
CA TYR A 170 15.04 0.97 -8.09
C TYR A 170 14.31 0.78 -6.77
N LEU A 171 15.03 0.29 -5.76
CA LEU A 171 14.56 0.18 -4.40
C LEU A 171 15.69 0.57 -3.44
N ARG A 172 15.37 1.44 -2.47
CA ARG A 172 16.24 1.75 -1.35
C ARG A 172 15.41 1.86 -0.08
N THR A 173 15.83 1.18 0.96
CA THR A 173 15.33 1.29 2.32
C THR A 173 16.46 1.75 3.25
N LEU A 174 16.11 2.47 4.31
CA LEU A 174 17.02 2.93 5.37
C LEU A 174 16.85 2.07 6.62
#